data_AF-A0A9P3FXF3-F1
#
_entry.id   AF-A0A9P3FXF3-F1
#
_cell.length_a   1.000
_cell.length_b   1.000
_cell.length_c   1.000
_cell.angle_alpha   90.00
_cell.angle_beta   90.00
_cell.angle_gamma   90.00
#
_symmetry.space_group_name_H-M   'P 1'
#
loop_
_entity.id
_entity.type
_entity.pdbx_description
1 polymer ?
#
loop_
_entity_poly.entity_id
_entity_poly.type
_entity_poly.pdbx_seq_one_letter_code
_entity_poly.pdbx_strand_id
1 'polypeptide(L)'
;MSQFESLPVELIAEILGELDVQSLITVSYLSRRLYSVASDSSLNPWRRPILQNLLRHPDAPYEPSLTHLSVRTTVPRQNWIEILSLGRAPWLLLEATLPHLKEAEWEECFRRRFLPGWQKWKKDGTAWRSTFRNVLYRVLHRSTTSCTSDESWTRYVLIRRGGVANELEASSRNYDPVAVFDELKMQSNLDHLETRIRLIVELADVRIIALGVLNKPRGTTSVNPYARVLLHPPGIERDDADGSPSGAVAPEAPPAKDDHKTARMLYGDIKQIYRQMTYPHPALSHANYPFYTPGGEDKRWVGTAELEEEGMQWVGGLMLTAQIIGPCTKEHFTDGPPFQDWDLVQGSNRGHYASFTLADLAAIAPWLDIPKKIGGPGLGND
;
A
#
# COMPACT_ATOMS: atom_id res chain seq x y z
N MET A 1 -12.35 -42.08 -23.60
CA MET A 1 -12.02 -40.66 -23.31
C MET A 1 -13.22 -40.05 -22.62
N SER A 2 -13.02 -39.39 -21.48
CA SER A 2 -14.13 -38.71 -20.79
C SER A 2 -14.58 -37.49 -21.61
N GLN A 3 -15.87 -37.13 -21.55
CA GLN A 3 -16.40 -35.93 -22.24
C GLN A 3 -15.73 -34.63 -21.77
N PHE A 4 -15.17 -34.62 -20.56
CA PHE A 4 -14.41 -33.49 -20.03
C PHE A 4 -13.08 -33.29 -20.76
N GLU A 5 -12.37 -34.38 -21.05
CA GLU A 5 -11.08 -34.31 -21.75
C GLU A 5 -11.21 -33.95 -23.24
N SER A 6 -12.43 -33.90 -23.80
CA SER A 6 -12.62 -33.38 -25.16
C SER A 6 -12.71 -31.85 -25.25
N LEU A 7 -12.79 -31.14 -24.12
CA LEU A 7 -12.87 -29.68 -24.08
C LEU A 7 -11.55 -29.00 -24.52
N PRO A 8 -11.60 -27.77 -25.08
CA PRO A 8 -10.44 -26.91 -25.26
C PRO A 8 -9.62 -26.75 -23.97
N VAL A 9 -8.30 -26.65 -24.09
CA VAL A 9 -7.39 -26.62 -22.93
C VAL A 9 -7.57 -25.39 -22.07
N GLU A 10 -8.02 -24.29 -22.68
CA GLU A 10 -8.34 -23.02 -22.02
C GLU A 10 -9.54 -23.19 -21.10
N LEU A 11 -10.61 -23.84 -21.58
CA LEU A 11 -11.80 -24.13 -20.77
C LEU A 11 -11.50 -25.14 -19.66
N ILE A 12 -10.65 -26.14 -19.93
CA ILE A 12 -10.20 -27.05 -18.89
C ILE A 12 -9.44 -26.26 -17.80
N ALA A 13 -8.51 -25.39 -18.18
CA ALA A 13 -7.76 -24.57 -17.23
C ALA A 13 -8.66 -23.63 -16.42
N GLU A 14 -9.65 -23.01 -17.06
CA GLU A 14 -10.63 -22.16 -16.37
C GLU A 14 -11.43 -22.95 -15.32
N ILE A 15 -11.94 -24.13 -15.69
CA ILE A 15 -12.67 -25.01 -14.76
C ILE A 15 -11.75 -25.48 -13.62
N LEU A 16 -10.51 -25.85 -13.93
CA LEU A 16 -9.52 -26.23 -12.91
C LEU A 16 -9.19 -25.08 -11.96
N GLY A 17 -9.23 -23.84 -12.43
CA GLY A 17 -8.99 -22.64 -11.62
C GLY A 17 -10.10 -22.29 -10.64
N GLU A 18 -11.26 -22.94 -10.73
CA GLU A 18 -12.36 -22.81 -9.74
C GLU A 18 -12.25 -23.81 -8.59
N LEU A 19 -11.32 -24.76 -8.66
CA LEU A 19 -11.13 -25.78 -7.63
C LEU A 19 -10.32 -25.21 -6.44
N ASP A 20 -10.50 -25.79 -5.25
CA ASP A 20 -9.56 -25.61 -4.15
C ASP A 20 -8.20 -26.27 -4.45
N VAL A 21 -7.16 -25.92 -3.69
CA VAL A 21 -5.78 -26.36 -4.01
C VAL A 21 -5.66 -27.89 -3.92
N GLN A 22 -6.30 -28.52 -2.95
CA GLN A 22 -6.27 -29.97 -2.74
C GLN A 22 -6.99 -30.72 -3.85
N SER A 23 -8.17 -30.25 -4.25
CA SER A 23 -8.89 -30.80 -5.39
C SER A 23 -8.08 -30.64 -6.68
N LEU A 24 -7.49 -29.46 -6.92
CA LEU A 24 -6.66 -29.20 -8.10
C LEU A 24 -5.43 -30.12 -8.14
N ILE A 25 -4.76 -30.32 -7.00
CA ILE A 25 -3.67 -31.30 -6.88
C ILE A 25 -4.17 -32.67 -7.33
N THR A 26 -5.27 -33.15 -6.76
CA THR A 26 -5.80 -34.49 -7.08
C THR A 26 -6.12 -34.61 -8.57
N VAL A 27 -6.87 -33.65 -9.13
CA VAL A 27 -7.30 -33.64 -10.53
C VAL A 27 -6.11 -33.56 -11.49
N SER A 28 -5.06 -32.81 -11.15
CA SER A 28 -3.85 -32.69 -11.98
C SER A 28 -3.13 -34.02 -12.23
N TYR A 29 -3.35 -35.04 -11.39
CA TYR A 29 -2.75 -36.37 -11.54
C TYR A 29 -3.72 -37.44 -12.08
N LEU A 30 -4.98 -37.10 -12.37
CA LEU A 30 -5.96 -38.09 -12.87
C LEU A 30 -5.71 -38.50 -14.32
N SER A 31 -5.09 -37.64 -15.14
CA SER A 31 -4.72 -37.97 -16.51
C SER A 31 -3.55 -37.15 -17.05
N ARG A 32 -2.91 -37.63 -18.12
CA ARG A 32 -1.80 -36.94 -18.78
C ARG A 32 -2.21 -35.59 -19.35
N ARG A 33 -3.44 -35.46 -19.85
CA ARG A 33 -3.96 -34.22 -20.41
C ARG A 33 -4.14 -33.18 -19.30
N LEU A 34 -4.74 -33.57 -18.19
CA LEU A 34 -4.93 -32.68 -17.02
C LEU A 34 -3.60 -32.27 -16.41
N TYR A 35 -2.65 -33.20 -16.32
CA TYR A 35 -1.27 -32.89 -15.91
C TYR A 35 -0.66 -31.81 -16.81
N SER A 36 -0.73 -32.01 -18.13
CA SER A 36 -0.18 -31.07 -19.11
C SER A 36 -0.80 -29.68 -18.96
N VAL A 37 -2.13 -29.60 -18.89
CA VAL A 37 -2.87 -28.33 -18.72
C VAL A 37 -2.51 -27.65 -17.39
N ALA A 38 -2.45 -28.41 -16.29
CA ALA A 38 -2.11 -27.87 -14.98
C ALA A 38 -0.66 -27.37 -14.91
N SER A 39 0.27 -28.06 -15.57
CA SER A 39 1.69 -27.70 -15.58
C SER A 39 2.05 -26.54 -16.52
N ASP A 40 1.13 -26.14 -17.41
CA ASP A 40 1.38 -25.08 -18.39
C ASP A 40 1.35 -23.70 -17.71
N SER A 41 2.46 -22.98 -17.79
CA SER A 41 2.59 -21.63 -17.24
C SER A 41 1.75 -20.57 -17.96
N SER A 42 1.36 -20.82 -19.22
CA SER A 42 0.51 -19.89 -19.98
C SER A 42 -0.95 -19.96 -19.55
N LEU A 43 -1.44 -21.17 -19.23
CA LEU A 43 -2.80 -21.42 -18.77
C LEU A 43 -2.95 -21.18 -17.26
N ASN A 44 -1.95 -21.60 -16.48
CA ASN A 44 -1.79 -21.38 -15.04
C ASN A 44 -3.09 -21.46 -14.20
N PRO A 45 -3.79 -22.61 -14.19
CA PRO A 45 -5.02 -22.77 -13.41
C PRO A 45 -4.80 -22.61 -11.90
N TRP A 46 -3.56 -22.73 -11.43
CA TRP A 46 -3.18 -22.60 -10.02
C TRP A 46 -3.31 -21.19 -9.45
N ARG A 47 -3.22 -20.16 -10.30
CA ARG A 47 -3.16 -18.76 -9.84
C ARG A 47 -4.35 -18.40 -8.96
N ARG A 48 -5.56 -18.67 -9.44
CA ARG A 48 -6.80 -18.28 -8.76
C ARG A 48 -7.00 -19.02 -7.43
N PRO A 49 -6.86 -20.36 -7.34
CA PRO A 49 -6.95 -21.08 -6.08
C PRO A 49 -5.89 -20.65 -5.06
N ILE A 50 -4.65 -20.39 -5.50
CA ILE A 50 -3.57 -19.88 -4.65
C ILE A 50 -3.94 -18.50 -4.10
N LEU A 51 -4.35 -17.57 -4.97
CA LEU A 51 -4.73 -16.23 -4.53
C LEU A 51 -5.93 -16.26 -3.58
N GLN A 52 -6.96 -17.06 -3.87
CA GLN A 52 -8.07 -17.25 -2.95
C GLN A 52 -7.61 -17.70 -1.56
N ASN A 53 -6.59 -18.57 -1.49
CA ASN A 53 -6.04 -19.02 -0.22
C ASN A 53 -5.23 -17.93 0.50
N LEU A 54 -4.32 -17.27 -0.22
CA LEU A 54 -3.46 -16.22 0.33
C LEU A 54 -4.26 -15.00 0.81
N LEU A 55 -5.37 -14.71 0.12
CA LEU A 55 -6.26 -13.58 0.37
C LEU A 55 -7.40 -13.88 1.36
N ARG A 56 -7.47 -15.10 1.93
CA ARG A 56 -8.41 -15.39 3.01
C ARG A 56 -8.12 -14.52 4.24
N HIS A 57 -9.16 -14.34 5.06
CA HIS A 57 -9.10 -13.58 6.31
C HIS A 57 -7.82 -13.93 7.11
N PRO A 58 -7.09 -12.95 7.68
CA PRO A 58 -5.83 -13.18 8.39
C PRO A 58 -5.88 -14.28 9.47
N ASP A 59 -7.03 -14.47 10.10
CA ASP A 59 -7.23 -15.49 11.14
C ASP A 59 -7.57 -16.88 10.60
N ALA A 60 -7.99 -16.98 9.34
CA ALA A 60 -8.25 -18.26 8.72
C ALA A 60 -6.93 -18.93 8.33
N PRO A 61 -6.66 -20.19 8.73
CA PRO A 61 -5.45 -20.88 8.32
C PRO A 61 -5.43 -21.08 6.80
N TYR A 62 -4.23 -21.10 6.23
CA TYR A 62 -4.05 -21.54 4.86
C TYR A 62 -4.41 -23.01 4.72
N GLU A 63 -4.78 -23.40 3.51
CA GLU A 63 -5.04 -24.81 3.23
C GLU A 63 -3.75 -25.63 3.39
N PRO A 64 -3.77 -26.79 4.08
CA PRO A 64 -2.57 -27.57 4.36
C PRO A 64 -1.78 -27.93 3.10
N SER A 65 -2.48 -28.09 1.98
CA SER A 65 -1.91 -28.46 0.68
C SER A 65 -1.05 -27.35 0.06
N LEU A 66 -1.24 -26.10 0.47
CA LEU A 66 -0.40 -24.97 0.07
C LEU A 66 1.02 -25.09 0.63
N THR A 67 1.18 -25.66 1.83
CA THR A 67 2.44 -25.75 2.57
C THR A 67 3.54 -26.49 1.80
N HIS A 68 3.18 -27.56 1.08
CA HIS A 68 4.13 -28.42 0.35
C HIS A 68 4.00 -28.28 -1.18
N LEU A 69 3.38 -27.19 -1.65
CA LEU A 69 3.07 -27.01 -3.06
C LEU A 69 4.34 -26.96 -3.95
N SER A 70 5.50 -26.61 -3.38
CA SER A 70 6.77 -26.47 -4.11
C SER A 70 7.39 -27.79 -4.55
N VAL A 71 7.00 -28.89 -3.91
CA VAL A 71 7.47 -30.24 -4.23
C VAL A 71 6.77 -30.78 -5.49
N ARG A 72 5.66 -30.17 -5.90
CA ARG A 72 4.83 -30.60 -7.02
C ARG A 72 5.40 -30.03 -8.33
N THR A 73 5.73 -30.92 -9.27
CA THR A 73 6.17 -30.52 -10.62
C THR A 73 5.04 -29.96 -11.48
N THR A 74 3.78 -30.21 -11.11
CA THR A 74 2.58 -29.69 -11.79
C THR A 74 2.35 -28.20 -11.55
N VAL A 75 3.04 -27.58 -10.58
CA VAL A 75 2.79 -26.19 -10.20
C VAL A 75 3.83 -25.30 -10.88
N PRO A 76 3.42 -24.36 -11.75
CA PRO A 76 4.33 -23.40 -12.36
C PRO A 76 5.09 -22.58 -11.31
N ARG A 77 6.41 -22.46 -11.48
CA ARG A 77 7.29 -21.73 -10.54
C ARG A 77 6.90 -20.27 -10.38
N GLN A 78 6.35 -19.64 -11.42
CA GLN A 78 5.91 -18.24 -11.39
C GLN A 78 4.89 -17.94 -10.27
N ASN A 79 4.08 -18.93 -9.86
CA ASN A 79 3.11 -18.74 -8.78
C ASN A 79 3.79 -18.46 -7.43
N TRP A 80 5.04 -18.91 -7.26
CA TRP A 80 5.80 -18.66 -6.05
C TRP A 80 6.23 -17.22 -5.89
N ILE A 81 6.29 -16.45 -6.97
CA ILE A 81 6.52 -15.01 -6.89
C ILE A 81 5.36 -14.37 -6.10
N GLU A 82 4.12 -14.77 -6.38
CA GLU A 82 2.94 -14.24 -5.69
C GLU A 82 2.81 -14.76 -4.27
N ILE A 83 3.04 -16.07 -4.06
CA ILE A 83 3.04 -16.68 -2.72
C ILE A 83 4.04 -15.98 -1.80
N LEU A 84 5.26 -15.74 -2.27
CA LEU A 84 6.29 -15.06 -1.47
C LEU A 84 5.95 -13.59 -1.24
N SER A 85 5.30 -12.94 -2.21
CA SER A 85 4.95 -11.52 -2.10
C SER A 85 3.80 -11.26 -1.12
N LEU A 86 2.80 -12.15 -1.09
CA LEU A 86 1.55 -11.95 -0.34
C LEU A 86 1.43 -12.82 0.91
N GLY A 87 2.17 -13.94 0.98
CA GLY A 87 2.05 -14.91 2.06
C GLY A 87 2.40 -14.34 3.44
N ARG A 88 1.71 -14.80 4.47
CA ARG A 88 1.98 -14.42 5.86
C ARG A 88 3.42 -14.77 6.27
N ALA A 89 4.09 -13.83 6.94
CA ALA A 89 5.48 -13.99 7.37
C ALA A 89 5.71 -15.23 8.26
N PRO A 90 4.88 -15.54 9.28
CA PRO A 90 5.03 -16.76 10.09
C PRO A 90 4.98 -18.03 9.24
N TRP A 91 3.97 -18.15 8.38
CA TRP A 91 3.77 -19.32 7.53
C TRP A 91 4.95 -19.53 6.58
N LEU A 92 5.42 -18.47 5.92
CA LEU A 92 6.56 -18.54 5.00
C LEU A 92 7.87 -18.96 5.67
N LEU A 93 8.07 -18.59 6.93
CA LEU A 93 9.31 -18.86 7.66
C LEU A 93 9.31 -20.22 8.35
N LEU A 94 8.16 -20.66 8.86
CA LEU A 94 8.05 -21.77 9.80
C LEU A 94 7.38 -23.02 9.21
N GLU A 95 6.49 -22.85 8.23
CA GLU A 95 5.65 -23.95 7.73
C GLU A 95 5.93 -24.26 6.25
N ALA A 96 5.97 -23.22 5.40
CA ALA A 96 6.04 -23.36 3.96
C ALA A 96 7.33 -24.03 3.49
N THR A 97 7.19 -25.03 2.63
CA THR A 97 8.32 -25.59 1.88
C THR A 97 8.62 -24.67 0.70
N LEU A 98 9.75 -23.97 0.72
CA LEU A 98 10.10 -23.01 -0.32
C LEU A 98 10.77 -23.68 -1.53
N PRO A 99 10.39 -23.32 -2.77
CA PRO A 99 11.01 -23.86 -3.98
C PRO A 99 12.44 -23.35 -4.19
N HIS A 100 13.13 -23.97 -5.14
CA HIS A 100 14.40 -23.46 -5.66
C HIS A 100 14.14 -22.47 -6.80
N LEU A 101 14.07 -21.18 -6.46
CA LEU A 101 13.96 -20.07 -7.41
C LEU A 101 15.34 -19.52 -7.80
N LYS A 102 15.41 -18.92 -8.99
CA LYS A 102 16.57 -18.17 -9.49
C LYS A 102 16.73 -16.87 -8.70
N GLU A 103 17.94 -16.30 -8.71
CA GLU A 103 18.22 -15.02 -8.04
C GLU A 103 17.30 -13.87 -8.51
N ALA A 104 17.04 -13.78 -9.82
CA ALA A 104 16.13 -12.76 -10.37
C ALA A 104 14.68 -12.92 -9.88
N GLU A 105 14.22 -14.15 -9.64
CA GLU A 105 12.88 -14.41 -9.10
C GLU A 105 12.82 -14.02 -7.63
N TRP A 106 13.88 -14.28 -6.85
CA TRP A 106 13.96 -13.82 -5.45
C TRP A 106 14.02 -12.30 -5.34
N GLU A 107 14.75 -11.64 -6.23
CA GLU A 107 14.79 -10.18 -6.33
C GLU A 107 13.40 -9.61 -6.62
N GLU A 108 12.69 -10.22 -7.56
CA GLU A 108 11.32 -9.84 -7.90
C GLU A 108 10.38 -10.01 -6.70
N CYS A 109 10.46 -11.13 -5.97
CA CYS A 109 9.70 -11.34 -4.74
C CYS A 109 10.01 -10.26 -3.69
N PHE A 110 11.28 -9.88 -3.56
CA PHE A 110 11.70 -8.85 -2.62
C PHE A 110 11.09 -7.50 -2.98
N ARG A 111 11.18 -7.08 -4.24
CA ARG A 111 10.63 -5.80 -4.72
C ARG A 111 9.11 -5.75 -4.58
N ARG A 112 8.42 -6.86 -4.87
CA ARG A 112 6.96 -6.97 -4.72
C ARG A 112 6.48 -6.87 -3.28
N ARG A 113 7.25 -7.36 -2.33
CA ARG A 113 6.83 -7.43 -0.92
C ARG A 113 7.24 -6.21 -0.12
N PHE A 114 8.50 -5.81 -0.24
CA PHE A 114 9.14 -4.87 0.68
C PHE A 114 9.29 -3.49 0.07
N LEU A 115 9.36 -2.50 0.96
CA LEU A 115 9.65 -1.12 0.62
C LEU A 115 11.02 -0.98 -0.07
N PRO A 116 11.18 -0.14 -1.11
CA PRO A 116 12.46 0.09 -1.78
C PRO A 116 13.62 0.43 -0.84
N GLY A 117 13.38 1.24 0.19
CA GLY A 117 14.36 1.64 1.19
C GLY A 117 14.90 0.46 2.00
N TRP A 118 14.23 -0.69 1.98
CA TRP A 118 14.69 -1.91 2.66
C TRP A 118 15.73 -2.68 1.85
N GLN A 119 15.99 -2.31 0.59
CA GLN A 119 17.12 -2.82 -0.17
C GLN A 119 18.46 -2.55 0.52
N LYS A 120 18.53 -1.56 1.43
CA LYS A 120 19.69 -1.31 2.30
C LYS A 120 20.15 -2.55 3.09
N TRP A 121 19.27 -3.52 3.29
CA TRP A 121 19.58 -4.76 4.01
C TRP A 121 20.28 -5.81 3.15
N LYS A 122 20.31 -5.64 1.84
CA LYS A 122 21.11 -6.49 0.95
C LYS A 122 22.57 -6.09 1.08
N LYS A 123 23.39 -6.96 1.66
CA LYS A 123 24.84 -6.79 1.69
C LYS A 123 25.45 -7.20 0.35
N ASP A 124 26.59 -6.60 -0.01
CA ASP A 124 27.30 -6.98 -1.22
C ASP A 124 27.66 -8.47 -1.21
N GLY A 125 27.45 -9.14 -2.35
CA GLY A 125 27.69 -10.57 -2.49
C GLY A 125 26.67 -11.50 -1.81
N THR A 126 25.66 -10.98 -1.09
CA THR A 126 24.60 -11.83 -0.52
C THR A 126 23.50 -12.15 -1.53
N ALA A 127 23.06 -13.41 -1.52
CA ALA A 127 21.94 -13.89 -2.31
C ALA A 127 20.62 -13.18 -1.95
N TRP A 128 19.75 -12.97 -2.93
CA TRP A 128 18.43 -12.40 -2.69
C TRP A 128 17.57 -13.30 -1.82
N ARG A 129 17.73 -14.63 -1.93
CA ARG A 129 17.04 -15.59 -1.07
C ARG A 129 17.31 -15.37 0.42
N SER A 130 18.58 -15.22 0.80
CA SER A 130 18.95 -15.01 2.20
C SER A 130 18.51 -13.63 2.68
N THR A 131 18.68 -12.61 1.83
CA THR A 131 18.20 -11.24 2.10
C THR A 131 16.70 -11.22 2.38
N PHE A 132 15.90 -11.85 1.51
CA PHE A 132 14.44 -11.94 1.66
C PHE A 132 14.06 -12.58 3.01
N ARG A 133 14.65 -13.74 3.34
CA ARG A 133 14.35 -14.44 4.60
C ARG A 133 14.78 -13.64 5.83
N ASN A 134 15.93 -12.97 5.78
CA ASN A 134 16.43 -12.18 6.89
C ASN A 134 15.53 -10.97 7.16
N VAL A 135 15.11 -10.26 6.11
CA VAL A 135 14.18 -9.13 6.24
C VAL A 135 12.83 -9.63 6.75
N LEU A 136 12.31 -10.74 6.22
CA LEU A 136 11.05 -11.33 6.67
C LEU A 136 11.09 -11.74 8.15
N TYR A 137 12.20 -12.34 8.60
CA TYR A 137 12.42 -12.70 9.99
C TYR A 137 12.43 -11.47 10.90
N ARG A 138 13.10 -10.38 10.45
CA ARG A 138 13.12 -9.11 11.18
C ARG A 138 11.75 -8.49 11.34
N VAL A 139 10.95 -8.46 10.27
CA VAL A 139 9.55 -8.01 10.34
C VAL A 139 8.79 -8.83 11.37
N LEU A 140 8.84 -10.16 11.26
CA LEU A 140 8.12 -11.04 12.19
C LEU A 140 8.55 -10.82 13.64
N HIS A 141 9.86 -10.75 13.89
CA HIS A 141 10.40 -10.49 15.22
C HIS A 141 9.93 -9.14 15.78
N ARG A 142 9.97 -8.09 14.97
CA ARG A 142 9.56 -6.73 15.38
C ARG A 142 8.04 -6.54 15.42
N SER A 143 7.27 -7.41 14.79
CA SER A 143 5.79 -7.40 14.90
C SER A 143 5.29 -7.92 16.25
N THR A 144 6.14 -8.63 16.98
CA THR A 144 5.82 -9.29 18.26
C THR A 144 6.68 -8.81 19.43
N THR A 145 7.78 -8.10 19.15
CA THR A 145 8.71 -7.61 20.17
C THR A 145 9.11 -6.16 19.88
N SER A 146 9.37 -5.38 20.94
CA SER A 146 9.89 -4.01 20.86
C SER A 146 11.40 -3.94 20.52
N CYS A 147 11.94 -4.97 19.87
CA CYS A 147 13.35 -5.07 19.58
C CYS A 147 13.78 -4.02 18.52
N THR A 148 14.83 -3.27 18.84
CA THR A 148 15.43 -2.25 17.96
C THR A 148 16.91 -2.54 17.68
N SER A 149 17.37 -3.77 17.91
CA SER A 149 18.80 -4.12 17.77
C SER A 149 19.29 -3.98 16.33
N ASP A 150 18.44 -4.34 15.37
CA ASP A 150 18.75 -4.27 13.95
C ASP A 150 18.58 -2.87 13.36
N GLU A 151 17.71 -2.02 13.94
CA GLU A 151 17.40 -0.68 13.43
C GLU A 151 17.37 0.33 14.59
N SER A 152 18.51 0.98 14.85
CA SER A 152 18.67 1.97 15.92
C SER A 152 17.97 3.31 15.64
N TRP A 153 17.78 3.64 14.37
CA TRP A 153 17.12 4.86 13.91
C TRP A 153 15.95 4.52 13.01
N THR A 154 14.79 5.12 13.30
CA THR A 154 13.59 5.02 12.49
C THR A 154 13.47 6.29 11.65
N ARG A 155 13.45 6.12 10.33
CA ARG A 155 13.25 7.22 9.39
C ARG A 155 11.78 7.47 9.09
N TYR A 156 11.46 8.73 8.87
CA TYR A 156 10.14 9.19 8.47
C TYR A 156 10.28 10.35 7.48
N VAL A 157 9.24 10.63 6.70
CA VAL A 157 9.26 11.72 5.71
C VAL A 157 8.32 12.83 6.13
N LEU A 158 8.81 14.06 6.16
CA LEU A 158 8.01 15.26 6.41
C LEU A 158 7.85 16.05 5.12
N ILE A 159 6.62 16.15 4.62
CA ILE A 159 6.25 16.98 3.47
C ILE A 159 5.80 18.34 3.98
N ARG A 160 6.61 19.37 3.74
CA ARG A 160 6.30 20.75 4.11
C ARG A 160 5.41 21.41 3.06
N ARG A 161 4.60 22.37 3.48
CA ARG A 161 3.79 23.24 2.59
C ARG A 161 4.57 23.89 1.45
N GLY A 162 5.87 24.17 1.66
CA GLY A 162 6.73 24.86 0.70
C GLY A 162 7.29 23.97 -0.42
N GLY A 163 6.82 22.73 -0.58
CA GLY A 163 7.32 21.83 -1.63
C GLY A 163 8.67 21.20 -1.33
N VAL A 164 8.97 21.03 -0.03
CA VAL A 164 10.17 20.34 0.44
C VAL A 164 9.75 19.07 1.17
N ALA A 165 10.29 17.93 0.77
CA ALA A 165 10.20 16.68 1.52
C ALA A 165 11.54 16.40 2.23
N ASN A 166 11.49 16.31 3.56
CA ASN A 166 12.63 15.98 4.40
C ASN A 166 12.53 14.51 4.83
N GLU A 167 13.56 13.72 4.56
CA GLU A 167 13.79 12.44 5.23
C GLU A 167 14.47 12.71 6.58
N LEU A 168 13.76 12.45 7.68
CA LEU A 168 14.21 12.70 9.04
C LEU A 168 14.36 11.37 9.78
N GLU A 169 15.07 11.40 10.91
CA GLU A 169 15.27 10.22 11.72
C GLU A 169 15.11 10.51 13.21
N ALA A 170 14.65 9.50 13.95
CA ALA A 170 14.51 9.52 15.38
C ALA A 170 14.93 8.17 15.96
N SER A 171 15.31 8.15 17.24
CA SER A 171 15.75 6.92 17.92
C SER A 171 14.61 5.90 17.96
N SER A 172 14.82 4.71 17.39
CA SER A 172 13.79 3.66 17.30
C SER A 172 13.26 3.21 18.66
N ARG A 173 14.06 3.31 19.73
CA ARG A 173 13.68 2.84 21.07
C ARG A 173 12.50 3.62 21.66
N ASN A 174 12.46 4.92 21.35
CA ASN A 174 11.47 5.84 21.89
C ASN A 174 10.71 6.54 20.75
N TYR A 175 10.69 5.92 19.56
CA TYR A 175 10.03 6.53 18.42
C TYR A 175 8.53 6.46 18.60
N ASP A 176 7.93 7.62 18.81
CA ASP A 176 6.49 7.82 18.80
C ASP A 176 6.16 8.88 17.73
N PRO A 177 5.50 8.50 16.62
CA PRO A 177 5.18 9.44 15.56
C PRO A 177 4.23 10.54 16.03
N VAL A 178 3.37 10.29 17.02
CA VAL A 178 2.46 11.31 17.53
C VAL A 178 3.25 12.37 18.28
N ALA A 179 4.09 11.97 19.23
CA ALA A 179 4.94 12.90 19.97
C ALA A 179 5.86 13.71 19.03
N VAL A 180 6.51 13.04 18.08
CA VAL A 180 7.35 13.70 17.06
C VAL A 180 6.55 14.71 16.24
N PHE A 181 5.33 14.35 15.83
CA PHE A 181 4.49 15.25 15.04
C PHE A 181 3.97 16.43 15.87
N ASP A 182 3.62 16.22 17.14
CA ASP A 182 3.18 17.30 18.03
C ASP A 182 4.30 18.32 18.29
N GLU A 183 5.57 17.89 18.38
CA GLU A 183 6.71 18.80 18.40
C GLU A 183 6.81 19.64 17.11
N LEU A 184 6.63 19.02 15.94
CA LEU A 184 6.62 19.71 14.64
C LEU A 184 5.43 20.68 14.51
N LYS A 185 4.28 20.29 15.06
CA LYS A 185 3.05 21.09 15.12
C LYS A 185 3.26 22.33 15.99
N MET A 186 3.90 22.17 17.16
CA MET A 186 4.28 23.26 18.05
C MET A 186 5.24 24.24 17.38
N GLN A 187 6.28 23.74 16.71
CA GLN A 187 7.23 24.56 15.94
C GLN A 187 6.55 25.37 14.81
N SER A 188 5.41 24.89 14.32
CA SER A 188 4.62 25.52 13.25
C SER A 188 3.47 26.40 13.77
N ASN A 189 3.35 26.59 15.09
CA ASN A 189 2.25 27.30 15.76
C ASN A 189 0.85 26.69 15.49
N LEU A 190 0.78 25.37 15.31
CA LEU A 190 -0.46 24.63 15.06
C LEU A 190 -0.91 23.81 16.27
N ASP A 191 -0.31 24.03 17.45
CA ASP A 191 -0.52 23.20 18.64
C ASP A 191 -1.99 23.13 19.09
N HIS A 192 -2.73 24.21 18.86
CA HIS A 192 -4.16 24.35 19.16
C HIS A 192 -5.08 23.50 18.27
N LEU A 193 -4.54 22.82 17.26
CA LEU A 193 -5.31 22.01 16.32
C LEU A 193 -5.07 20.51 16.56
N GLU A 194 -6.12 19.73 16.32
CA GLU A 194 -6.10 18.28 16.49
C GLU A 194 -5.22 17.61 15.42
N THR A 195 -4.40 16.65 15.86
CA THR A 195 -3.61 15.79 14.96
C THR A 195 -4.54 14.77 14.31
N ARG A 196 -4.54 14.75 12.98
CA ARG A 196 -5.32 13.82 12.15
C ARG A 196 -4.42 12.76 11.56
N ILE A 197 -4.86 11.50 11.62
CA ILE A 197 -4.07 10.34 11.22
C ILE A 197 -4.83 9.57 10.16
N ARG A 198 -4.22 9.39 8.98
CA ARG A 198 -4.83 8.66 7.86
C ARG A 198 -3.99 7.45 7.48
N LEU A 199 -4.65 6.33 7.21
CA LEU A 199 -4.04 5.19 6.54
C LEU A 199 -3.99 5.48 5.05
N ILE A 200 -2.78 5.52 4.47
CA ILE A 200 -2.60 5.76 3.03
C ILE A 200 -2.73 4.45 2.26
N VAL A 201 -1.92 3.46 2.66
CA VAL A 201 -1.87 2.16 2.01
C VAL A 201 -1.39 1.12 2.99
N GLU A 202 -2.03 -0.05 2.96
CA GLU A 202 -1.53 -1.25 3.60
C GLU A 202 -0.77 -2.12 2.59
N LEU A 203 0.40 -2.62 2.98
CA LEU A 203 1.24 -3.58 2.24
C LEU A 203 1.28 -4.90 3.01
N ALA A 204 2.01 -5.90 2.52
CA ALA A 204 2.07 -7.23 3.16
C ALA A 204 2.60 -7.21 4.62
N ASP A 205 3.59 -6.35 4.90
CA ASP A 205 4.31 -6.35 6.18
C ASP A 205 4.22 -5.02 6.95
N VAL A 206 3.82 -3.94 6.26
CA VAL A 206 3.74 -2.59 6.83
C VAL A 206 2.50 -1.87 6.31
N ARG A 207 2.03 -0.90 7.07
CA ARG A 207 1.08 0.10 6.59
C ARG A 207 1.67 1.49 6.68
N ILE A 208 1.38 2.32 5.70
CA ILE A 208 1.87 3.69 5.64
C ILE A 208 0.80 4.61 6.21
N ILE A 209 1.16 5.36 7.25
CA ILE A 209 0.27 6.29 7.92
C ILE A 209 0.76 7.73 7.74
N ALA A 210 -0.18 8.64 7.57
CA ALA A 210 0.04 10.07 7.49
C ALA A 210 -0.47 10.76 8.75
N LEU A 211 0.33 11.64 9.32
CA LEU A 211 -0.04 12.52 10.42
C LEU A 211 -0.01 13.96 9.91
N GLY A 212 -1.09 14.69 10.12
CA GLY A 212 -1.25 16.06 9.68
C GLY A 212 -2.27 16.82 10.52
N VAL A 213 -2.63 18.01 10.08
CA VAL A 213 -3.61 18.86 10.75
C VAL A 213 -4.62 19.37 9.74
N LEU A 214 -5.89 19.37 10.13
CA LEU A 214 -7.00 19.95 9.36
C LEU A 214 -7.46 21.27 9.99
N ASN A 215 -7.73 22.27 9.15
CA ASN A 215 -8.28 23.55 9.58
C ASN A 215 -9.09 24.19 8.45
N LYS A 216 -9.92 25.21 8.76
CA LYS A 216 -10.55 26.11 7.78
C LYS A 216 -9.66 27.35 7.60
N PRO A 217 -8.68 27.31 6.68
CA PRO A 217 -7.70 28.37 6.58
C PRO A 217 -8.36 29.67 6.12
N ARG A 218 -8.00 30.80 6.76
CA ARG A 218 -8.44 32.14 6.34
C ARG A 218 -7.71 32.65 5.08
N GLY A 219 -6.72 31.91 4.58
CA GLY A 219 -5.94 32.23 3.39
C GLY A 219 -5.06 31.06 2.93
N THR A 220 -4.49 31.15 1.74
CA THR A 220 -3.79 30.03 1.08
C THR A 220 -2.41 29.71 1.67
N THR A 221 -1.85 30.58 2.51
CA THR A 221 -0.46 30.49 2.99
C THR A 221 -0.22 29.36 4.00
N SER A 222 -1.24 28.94 4.74
CA SER A 222 -1.15 27.82 5.69
C SER A 222 -1.36 26.46 5.04
N VAL A 223 -1.95 26.44 3.84
CA VAL A 223 -2.37 25.23 3.14
C VAL A 223 -1.16 24.47 2.63
N ASN A 224 -1.21 23.14 2.74
CA ASN A 224 -0.21 22.24 2.17
C ASN A 224 -0.79 21.56 0.91
N PRO A 225 -0.52 22.10 -0.29
CA PRO A 225 -1.06 21.52 -1.53
C PRO A 225 -0.53 20.11 -1.79
N TYR A 226 0.69 19.79 -1.34
CA TYR A 226 1.30 18.47 -1.52
C TYR A 226 0.66 17.40 -0.63
N ALA A 227 0.20 17.78 0.57
CA ALA A 227 -0.59 16.89 1.41
C ALA A 227 -1.91 16.52 0.74
N ARG A 228 -2.59 17.51 0.14
CA ARG A 228 -3.81 17.26 -0.63
C ARG A 228 -3.53 16.34 -1.82
N VAL A 229 -2.53 16.61 -2.65
CA VAL A 229 -2.20 15.78 -3.83
C VAL A 229 -1.81 14.34 -3.46
N LEU A 230 -1.17 14.14 -2.31
CA LEU A 230 -0.85 12.80 -1.82
C LEU A 230 -2.10 12.01 -1.40
N LEU A 231 -2.99 12.64 -0.63
CA LEU A 231 -4.16 12.00 -0.04
C LEU A 231 -5.34 11.91 -1.04
N HIS A 232 -5.44 12.89 -1.93
CA HIS A 232 -6.41 13.03 -3.00
C HIS A 232 -5.64 13.15 -4.33
N PRO A 233 -5.21 12.01 -4.91
CA PRO A 233 -4.53 12.02 -6.20
C PRO A 233 -5.45 12.67 -7.25
N PRO A 234 -4.89 13.49 -8.17
CA PRO A 234 -5.71 14.20 -9.14
C PRO A 234 -6.56 13.23 -9.99
N GLY A 235 -7.67 13.68 -10.57
CA GLY A 235 -8.50 12.86 -11.47
C GLY A 235 -9.20 11.64 -10.84
N ILE A 236 -9.11 11.42 -9.53
CA ILE A 236 -9.91 10.41 -8.82
C ILE A 236 -11.20 11.02 -8.24
N GLU A 237 -11.18 12.30 -7.89
CA GLU A 237 -12.39 13.05 -7.54
C GLU A 237 -13.16 13.38 -8.83
N ARG A 238 -14.49 13.21 -8.81
CA ARG A 238 -15.35 13.69 -9.90
C ARG A 238 -15.37 15.22 -9.82
N ASP A 239 -15.06 15.90 -10.91
CA ASP A 239 -15.34 17.34 -11.04
C ASP A 239 -16.86 17.53 -11.11
N ASP A 240 -17.56 17.54 -9.98
CA ASP A 240 -18.96 18.02 -9.91
C ASP A 240 -18.97 19.55 -9.67
N ALA A 241 -17.92 20.24 -10.13
CA ALA A 241 -17.80 21.70 -10.14
C ALA A 241 -18.41 22.38 -11.38
N ASP A 242 -19.34 21.74 -12.09
CA ASP A 242 -20.32 22.45 -12.92
C ASP A 242 -21.50 22.86 -12.03
N GLY A 243 -21.21 23.78 -11.11
CA GLY A 243 -22.22 24.51 -10.35
C GLY A 243 -23.08 25.34 -11.30
N SER A 244 -24.13 24.74 -11.85
CA SER A 244 -25.27 25.48 -12.40
C SER A 244 -25.96 26.21 -11.24
N PRO A 245 -25.93 27.55 -11.17
CA PRO A 245 -26.75 28.28 -10.22
C PRO A 245 -28.15 28.39 -10.81
N SER A 246 -29.07 27.55 -10.33
CA SER A 246 -30.49 27.73 -10.63
C SER A 246 -31.01 28.96 -9.86
N GLY A 247 -31.40 30.01 -10.60
CA GLY A 247 -32.48 30.90 -10.20
C GLY A 247 -32.10 32.32 -9.75
N ALA A 248 -31.73 33.20 -10.68
CA ALA A 248 -32.11 34.61 -10.63
C ALA A 248 -32.06 35.24 -12.03
N VAL A 249 -33.09 36.03 -12.32
CA VAL A 249 -33.46 36.64 -13.60
C VAL A 249 -32.40 37.61 -14.14
N ALA A 250 -32.21 37.63 -15.47
CA ALA A 250 -31.33 38.51 -16.22
C ALA A 250 -31.66 40.02 -16.06
N PRO A 251 -30.73 40.94 -16.44
CA PRO A 251 -30.71 41.38 -17.83
C PRO A 251 -29.31 41.57 -18.47
N GLU A 252 -29.34 41.66 -19.79
CA GLU A 252 -28.30 41.69 -20.83
C GLU A 252 -27.12 42.69 -20.67
N ALA A 253 -25.91 42.26 -21.07
CA ALA A 253 -24.87 43.06 -21.74
C ALA A 253 -23.80 42.15 -22.42
N PRO A 254 -23.03 42.63 -23.43
CA PRO A 254 -22.57 41.84 -24.60
C PRO A 254 -21.18 41.16 -24.47
N PRO A 255 -20.80 40.27 -25.41
CA PRO A 255 -19.76 39.27 -25.19
C PRO A 255 -18.35 39.78 -25.52
N ALA A 256 -17.38 39.41 -24.69
CA ALA A 256 -15.97 39.60 -25.00
C ALA A 256 -15.13 38.38 -24.64
N LYS A 257 -14.66 37.71 -25.70
CA LYS A 257 -13.35 37.09 -25.89
C LYS A 257 -13.05 35.78 -25.14
N ASP A 258 -13.15 34.70 -25.91
CA ASP A 258 -12.17 33.63 -26.10
C ASP A 258 -11.00 33.58 -25.10
N ASP A 259 -11.07 32.60 -24.18
CA ASP A 259 -9.92 31.92 -23.60
C ASP A 259 -10.25 30.43 -23.35
N HIS A 260 -10.72 29.73 -24.39
CA HIS A 260 -10.90 28.26 -24.37
C HIS A 260 -9.69 27.54 -24.98
N LYS A 261 -8.49 27.71 -24.42
CA LYS A 261 -7.29 26.97 -24.88
C LYS A 261 -6.57 26.12 -23.83
N THR A 262 -7.03 26.06 -22.59
CA THR A 262 -6.37 25.21 -21.55
C THR A 262 -7.16 23.96 -21.16
N ALA A 263 -8.45 23.84 -21.50
CA ALA A 263 -9.30 22.75 -21.02
C ALA A 263 -9.32 21.49 -21.90
N ARG A 264 -8.61 21.45 -23.04
CA ARG A 264 -8.74 20.38 -24.04
C ARG A 264 -7.54 19.42 -24.18
N MET A 265 -6.51 19.56 -23.33
CA MET A 265 -5.33 18.67 -23.37
C MET A 265 -5.21 17.66 -22.21
N LEU A 266 -6.15 17.61 -21.25
CA LEU A 266 -6.00 16.76 -20.05
C LEU A 266 -6.82 15.45 -20.04
N TYR A 267 -7.60 15.15 -21.07
CA TYR A 267 -8.20 13.80 -21.23
C TYR A 267 -7.24 12.85 -21.94
N GLY A 268 -5.96 12.85 -21.52
CA GLY A 268 -5.16 11.64 -21.60
C GLY A 268 -5.84 10.58 -20.74
N ASP A 269 -5.94 9.36 -21.26
CA ASP A 269 -6.50 8.20 -20.57
C ASP A 269 -6.11 8.23 -19.08
N ILE A 270 -7.07 8.40 -18.16
CA ILE A 270 -6.82 8.52 -16.71
C ILE A 270 -6.01 7.30 -16.20
N LYS A 271 -6.14 6.16 -16.91
CA LYS A 271 -5.35 4.94 -16.66
C LYS A 271 -3.86 5.05 -17.05
N GLN A 272 -3.50 5.97 -17.92
CA GLN A 272 -2.11 6.30 -18.28
C GLN A 272 -1.48 7.32 -17.32
N ILE A 273 -2.29 8.19 -16.70
CA ILE A 273 -1.81 9.22 -15.75
C ILE A 273 -1.48 8.60 -14.38
N TYR A 274 -2.27 7.63 -13.91
CA TYR A 274 -2.01 6.91 -12.66
C TYR A 274 -1.58 5.48 -12.97
N ARG A 275 -0.27 5.29 -13.13
CA ARG A 275 0.29 3.95 -13.22
C ARG A 275 0.05 3.26 -11.87
N GLN A 276 -0.68 2.14 -11.90
CA GLN A 276 -0.88 1.28 -10.74
C GLN A 276 0.48 1.01 -10.08
N MET A 277 0.52 1.11 -8.74
CA MET A 277 1.73 0.83 -7.98
C MET A 277 2.22 -0.57 -8.38
N THR A 278 3.37 -0.60 -9.06
CA THR A 278 3.91 -1.87 -9.57
C THR A 278 4.55 -2.62 -8.41
N TYR A 279 5.32 -1.91 -7.59
CA TYR A 279 6.00 -2.43 -6.41
C TYR A 279 6.12 -1.35 -5.32
N PRO A 280 5.98 -1.71 -4.03
CA PRO A 280 5.49 -2.99 -3.53
C PRO A 280 4.00 -3.21 -3.87
N HIS A 281 3.50 -4.43 -3.73
CA HIS A 281 2.09 -4.73 -3.99
C HIS A 281 1.22 -4.31 -2.79
N PRO A 282 0.09 -3.61 -3.02
CA PRO A 282 -0.87 -3.33 -1.97
C PRO A 282 -1.45 -4.62 -1.37
N ALA A 283 -1.80 -4.56 -0.09
CA ALA A 283 -2.66 -5.55 0.54
C ALA A 283 -4.07 -5.51 -0.07
N LEU A 284 -4.87 -6.56 0.17
CA LEU A 284 -6.21 -6.69 -0.40
C LEU A 284 -7.13 -5.50 -0.07
N SER A 285 -7.04 -4.98 1.15
CA SER A 285 -7.82 -3.82 1.59
C SER A 285 -7.55 -2.56 0.77
N HIS A 286 -6.47 -2.56 -0.03
CA HIS A 286 -6.01 -1.48 -0.89
C HIS A 286 -5.66 -1.99 -2.29
N ALA A 287 -6.26 -3.08 -2.77
CA ALA A 287 -5.87 -3.74 -4.02
C ALA A 287 -5.94 -2.82 -5.26
N ASN A 288 -6.85 -1.84 -5.26
CA ASN A 288 -7.00 -0.86 -6.33
C ASN A 288 -6.18 0.41 -6.13
N TYR A 289 -5.37 0.51 -5.06
CA TYR A 289 -4.59 1.69 -4.76
C TYR A 289 -3.77 2.17 -5.99
N PRO A 290 -3.82 3.48 -6.33
CA PRO A 290 -4.34 4.59 -5.51
C PRO A 290 -5.85 4.83 -5.57
N PHE A 291 -6.58 4.07 -6.38
CA PHE A 291 -8.04 4.19 -6.51
C PHE A 291 -8.78 3.57 -5.33
N TYR A 292 -10.03 4.00 -5.16
CA TYR A 292 -10.94 3.45 -4.15
C TYR A 292 -11.07 1.93 -4.30
N THR A 293 -10.92 1.23 -3.18
CA THR A 293 -11.17 -0.21 -3.08
C THR A 293 -12.52 -0.41 -2.37
N PRO A 294 -13.59 -0.85 -3.07
CA PRO A 294 -14.89 -1.10 -2.45
C PRO A 294 -14.79 -2.11 -1.31
N GLY A 295 -15.32 -1.76 -0.13
CA GLY A 295 -15.20 -2.59 1.07
C GLY A 295 -13.78 -2.69 1.64
N GLY A 296 -12.83 -1.89 1.15
CA GLY A 296 -11.47 -1.79 1.65
C GLY A 296 -11.36 -0.97 2.95
N GLU A 297 -10.18 -1.02 3.56
CA GLU A 297 -9.83 -0.26 4.78
C GLU A 297 -9.21 1.11 4.44
N ASP A 298 -9.29 1.53 3.17
CA ASP A 298 -8.73 2.80 2.68
C ASP A 298 -9.52 3.99 3.25
N LYS A 299 -9.00 4.54 4.36
CA LYS A 299 -9.63 5.65 5.09
C LYS A 299 -9.38 7.01 4.44
N ARG A 300 -8.62 7.10 3.34
CA ARG A 300 -8.48 8.37 2.59
C ARG A 300 -9.82 8.88 2.06
N TRP A 301 -10.74 7.95 1.79
CA TRP A 301 -12.07 8.23 1.23
C TRP A 301 -13.15 8.47 2.28
N VAL A 302 -12.84 8.33 3.57
CA VAL A 302 -13.83 8.59 4.61
C VAL A 302 -14.02 10.10 4.73
N GLY A 303 -15.11 10.60 4.16
CA GLY A 303 -15.37 12.03 3.99
C GLY A 303 -14.86 12.58 2.65
N THR A 304 -15.21 11.98 1.49
CA THR A 304 -14.86 12.43 0.12
C THR A 304 -16.02 12.82 -0.82
N ALA A 305 -17.07 13.48 -0.33
CA ALA A 305 -17.96 14.32 -1.14
C ALA A 305 -17.48 15.79 -1.09
N GLU A 306 -17.87 16.62 -2.05
CA GLU A 306 -17.39 18.01 -2.26
C GLU A 306 -17.61 19.00 -1.09
N LEU A 307 -18.20 18.53 0.02
CA LEU A 307 -18.39 19.24 1.29
C LEU A 307 -17.46 18.73 2.42
N GLU A 308 -16.60 17.75 2.16
CA GLU A 308 -16.03 16.89 3.21
C GLU A 308 -14.56 17.18 3.55
N GLU A 309 -14.17 16.76 4.77
CA GLU A 309 -13.46 17.57 5.79
C GLU A 309 -14.26 18.77 6.33
N GLU A 310 -15.57 18.85 6.09
CA GLU A 310 -16.42 20.00 6.46
C GLU A 310 -15.90 21.33 5.87
N GLY A 311 -15.20 21.28 4.73
CA GLY A 311 -14.50 22.42 4.13
C GLY A 311 -13.14 22.75 4.78
N MET A 312 -12.58 21.84 5.58
CA MET A 312 -11.21 21.95 6.07
C MET A 312 -10.20 21.59 4.97
N GLN A 313 -8.95 21.97 5.20
CA GLN A 313 -7.82 21.69 4.35
C GLN A 313 -6.63 21.29 5.21
N TRP A 314 -5.76 20.42 4.67
CA TRP A 314 -4.47 20.09 5.27
C TRP A 314 -3.59 21.34 5.39
N VAL A 315 -3.22 21.67 6.63
CA VAL A 315 -2.36 22.82 6.94
C VAL A 315 -1.05 22.38 7.59
N GLY A 316 0.01 23.14 7.38
CA GLY A 316 1.33 22.85 7.97
C GLY A 316 2.08 21.72 7.28
N GLY A 317 2.83 20.93 8.05
CA GLY A 317 3.56 19.76 7.55
C GLY A 317 2.70 18.50 7.58
N LEU A 318 2.94 17.58 6.65
CA LEU A 318 2.39 16.22 6.67
C LEU A 318 3.52 15.23 6.91
N MET A 319 3.46 14.46 7.99
CA MET A 319 4.44 13.44 8.32
C MET A 319 3.97 12.06 7.86
N LEU A 320 4.88 11.28 7.28
CA LEU A 320 4.66 9.92 6.80
C LEU A 320 5.58 8.96 7.52
N THR A 321 5.02 7.87 8.02
CA THR A 321 5.79 6.80 8.67
C THR A 321 5.24 5.42 8.31
N ALA A 322 6.11 4.41 8.39
CA ALA A 322 5.74 3.02 8.14
C ALA A 322 5.56 2.28 9.48
N GLN A 323 4.37 1.76 9.71
CA GLN A 323 4.05 0.95 10.87
C GLN A 323 4.07 -0.53 10.51
N ILE A 324 4.74 -1.35 11.30
CA ILE A 324 4.83 -2.79 11.10
C ILE A 324 3.48 -3.43 11.43
N ILE A 325 3.01 -4.33 10.56
CA ILE A 325 1.79 -5.10 10.78
C ILE A 325 2.10 -6.25 11.74
N GLY A 326 1.34 -6.33 12.82
CA GLY A 326 1.40 -7.40 13.82
C GLY A 326 0.01 -7.91 14.20
N PRO A 327 -0.07 -8.86 15.15
CA PRO A 327 -1.30 -9.58 15.48
C PRO A 327 -2.47 -8.66 15.86
N CYS A 328 -2.20 -7.59 16.61
CA CYS A 328 -3.22 -6.68 17.13
C CYS A 328 -3.39 -5.42 16.25
N THR A 329 -2.73 -5.32 15.10
CA THR A 329 -2.77 -4.11 14.26
C THR A 329 -4.19 -3.83 13.74
N LYS A 330 -5.02 -4.86 13.60
CA LYS A 330 -6.41 -4.79 13.08
C LYS A 330 -7.50 -4.79 14.17
N GLU A 331 -7.15 -5.00 15.43
CA GLU A 331 -8.12 -5.01 16.54
C GLU A 331 -8.71 -3.61 16.79
N HIS A 332 -10.03 -3.45 16.76
CA HIS A 332 -10.63 -2.14 17.07
C HIS A 332 -10.56 -1.91 18.58
N PHE A 333 -10.01 -0.78 19.02
CA PHE A 333 -9.60 -0.60 20.41
C PHE A 333 -10.71 -0.05 21.33
N THR A 334 -11.98 0.09 20.89
CA THR A 334 -13.01 0.64 21.79
C THR A 334 -14.40 0.00 21.61
N ASP A 335 -15.06 -0.27 22.75
CA ASP A 335 -16.52 -0.43 22.90
C ASP A 335 -17.27 0.94 22.83
N GLY A 336 -16.65 1.95 22.20
CA GLY A 336 -17.12 3.34 22.13
C GLY A 336 -17.27 3.83 20.69
N PRO A 337 -17.75 5.08 20.47
CA PRO A 337 -17.81 5.63 19.13
C PRO A 337 -16.39 5.67 18.55
N PRO A 338 -16.18 5.20 17.30
CA PRO A 338 -14.85 5.00 16.74
C PRO A 338 -14.09 6.32 16.67
N PHE A 339 -12.97 6.44 17.41
CA PHE A 339 -11.96 7.47 17.16
C PHE A 339 -11.14 7.04 15.94
N GLN A 340 -11.75 7.15 14.75
CA GLN A 340 -11.36 6.49 13.51
C GLN A 340 -9.87 6.63 13.13
N ASP A 341 -9.22 7.73 13.55
CA ASP A 341 -7.84 8.06 13.24
C ASP A 341 -6.85 7.55 14.32
N TRP A 342 -7.21 7.63 15.61
CA TRP A 342 -6.32 7.30 16.74
C TRP A 342 -6.10 5.81 16.92
N ASP A 343 -7.06 4.97 16.50
CA ASP A 343 -6.90 3.52 16.44
C ASP A 343 -5.71 3.10 15.55
N LEU A 344 -5.21 3.95 14.66
CA LEU A 344 -4.03 3.59 13.85
C LEU A 344 -2.73 3.57 14.66
N VAL A 345 -2.64 4.33 15.75
CA VAL A 345 -1.40 4.51 16.52
C VAL A 345 -1.54 4.08 17.99
N GLN A 346 -2.75 4.07 18.53
CA GLN A 346 -3.04 3.64 19.90
C GLN A 346 -3.53 2.19 19.95
N GLY A 347 -3.00 1.43 20.91
CA GLY A 347 -3.37 0.05 21.19
C GLY A 347 -2.16 -0.87 21.32
N SER A 348 -2.40 -2.08 21.83
CA SER A 348 -1.37 -3.10 22.00
C SER A 348 -0.67 -3.42 20.68
N ASN A 349 0.66 -3.50 20.70
CA ASN A 349 1.51 -3.80 19.54
C ASN A 349 1.42 -2.83 18.35
N ARG A 350 0.83 -1.64 18.51
CA ARG A 350 0.82 -0.57 17.49
C ARG A 350 2.04 0.36 17.57
N GLY A 351 2.92 0.18 18.56
CA GLY A 351 4.16 0.95 18.71
C GLY A 351 5.34 0.49 17.85
N HIS A 352 5.13 -0.39 16.86
CA HIS A 352 6.20 -0.97 16.05
C HIS A 352 6.28 -0.27 14.70
N TYR A 353 7.39 0.42 14.44
CA TYR A 353 7.60 1.22 13.23
C TYR A 353 8.85 0.78 12.49
N ALA A 354 8.89 1.00 11.18
CA ALA A 354 10.05 0.76 10.33
C ALA A 354 10.45 2.05 9.62
N SER A 355 11.70 2.14 9.18
CA SER A 355 12.14 3.30 8.40
C SER A 355 11.34 3.44 7.10
N PHE A 356 10.82 4.64 6.89
CA PHE A 356 10.20 5.11 5.66
C PHE A 356 11.06 6.21 5.03
N THR A 357 11.43 6.02 3.77
CA THR A 357 12.40 6.85 3.03
C THR A 357 11.75 7.58 1.85
N LEU A 358 12.48 8.52 1.24
CA LEU A 358 12.02 9.20 0.02
C LEU A 358 11.84 8.25 -1.17
N ALA A 359 12.62 7.16 -1.23
CA ALA A 359 12.46 6.12 -2.25
C ALA A 359 11.13 5.37 -2.07
N ASP A 360 10.70 5.17 -0.82
CA ASP A 360 9.44 4.54 -0.48
C ASP A 360 8.26 5.44 -0.87
N LEU A 361 8.37 6.75 -0.57
CA LEU A 361 7.38 7.75 -1.00
C LEU A 361 7.22 7.76 -2.53
N ALA A 362 8.32 7.76 -3.28
CA ALA A 362 8.28 7.75 -4.74
C ALA A 362 7.63 6.47 -5.30
N ALA A 363 7.75 5.34 -4.60
CA ALA A 363 7.13 4.08 -5.01
C ALA A 363 5.61 4.06 -4.72
N ILE A 364 5.18 4.56 -3.56
CA ILE A 364 3.76 4.53 -3.17
C ILE A 364 2.95 5.72 -3.71
N ALA A 365 3.59 6.81 -4.11
CA ALA A 365 2.93 7.98 -4.64
C ALA A 365 3.70 8.55 -5.85
N PRO A 366 3.80 7.80 -6.96
CA PRO A 366 4.56 8.23 -8.13
C PRO A 366 4.01 9.47 -8.82
N TRP A 367 2.74 9.83 -8.56
CA TRP A 367 2.11 11.07 -9.06
C TRP A 367 2.52 12.32 -8.26
N LEU A 368 3.13 12.14 -7.08
CA LEU A 368 3.50 13.26 -6.22
C LEU A 368 4.82 13.86 -6.67
N ASP A 369 4.74 14.99 -7.36
CA ASP A 369 5.90 15.78 -7.77
C ASP A 369 6.29 16.78 -6.68
N ILE A 370 7.35 16.47 -5.92
CA ILE A 370 7.88 17.35 -4.87
C ILE A 370 9.16 18.02 -5.40
N PRO A 371 9.19 19.37 -5.50
CA PRO A 371 10.31 20.11 -6.09
C PRO A 371 11.67 19.85 -5.42
N LYS A 372 11.70 19.75 -4.09
CA LYS A 372 12.94 19.58 -3.33
C LYS A 372 12.85 18.40 -2.37
N LYS A 373 13.83 17.51 -2.43
CA LYS A 373 13.95 16.31 -1.57
C LYS A 373 15.27 16.38 -0.82
N ILE A 374 15.23 16.29 0.51
CA ILE A 374 16.39 16.51 1.37
C ILE A 374 16.55 15.34 2.34
N GLY A 375 17.78 14.82 2.44
CA GLY A 375 18.16 13.94 3.54
C GLY A 375 18.57 14.76 4.76
N GLY A 376 17.83 14.66 5.86
CA GLY A 376 18.10 15.33 7.12
C GLY A 376 17.25 16.59 7.40
N PRO A 377 17.50 17.25 8.55
CA PRO A 377 16.68 18.36 9.07
C PRO A 377 16.82 19.68 8.30
N GLY A 378 17.61 19.72 7.23
CA GLY A 378 17.91 20.92 6.47
C GLY A 378 16.65 21.68 6.05
N LEU A 379 16.62 22.98 6.31
CA LEU A 379 15.75 23.91 5.62
C LEU A 379 16.25 23.95 4.18
N GLY A 380 15.39 23.67 3.21
CA GLY A 380 15.76 23.60 1.80
C GLY A 380 16.15 24.94 1.18
N ASN A 381 17.13 25.63 1.74
CA ASN A 381 17.73 26.83 1.16
C ASN A 381 18.72 26.38 0.08
N ASP A 382 18.39 26.66 -1.18
CA ASP A 382 19.37 27.09 -2.18
C ASP A 382 18.86 28.41 -2.74
#